data_AF-A0A7J4SMB6-F1
#
_entry.id   AF-A0A7J4SMB6-F1
#
_cell.length_a   1.000
_cell.length_b   1.000
_cell.length_c   1.000
_cell.angle_alpha   90.00
_cell.angle_beta   90.00
_cell.angle_gamma   90.00
#
_symmetry.space_group_name_H-M   'P 1'
#
loop_
_entity.id
_entity.type
_entity.pdbx_description
1 polymer ?
#
loop_
_entity_poly.entity_id
_entity_poly.type
_entity_poly.pdbx_seq_one_letter_code
_entity_poly.pdbx_strand_id
1 'polypeptide(L)'
;MQPKETTTSNKPGSVGEHLLQKEYGDTARANSFYETQMLDHLNDRMKKLLSAQEMVFIATSDANGESDCSFRAGPIGFVRIIDSKTIAYPEYRGNGVHASLGNILENPHIGMIFVDFFGSTVGLHVNGRASIQENQYVRKNFNLPSEAFSDVQTKNGKKPERWVVVDIQEAYIHCAKHVPKLKKLNKKIHWGTDDETYKGGDFFNVTTSTKNHSPISPTDLNNRLYFERAKQHCEWCFTWLDSPHVHQLTPIDSSHSYSANNLLVVCQDCLSKIQSGSIKQSHLQYRLDEQMQKWSAHSYSHLLNKTKENLTSAIAKIIDTSLSELSKEKTILRIIALLFILHYLSHFFMLHA
;
A
#
# COMPACT_ATOMS: atom_id res chain seq x y z
N MET A 1 -23.09 -21.57 -16.88
CA MET A 1 -22.19 -21.41 -18.04
C MET A 1 -20.96 -20.71 -17.51
N GLN A 2 -19.88 -21.45 -17.22
CA GLN A 2 -18.65 -20.84 -16.68
C GLN A 2 -18.01 -19.94 -17.74
N PRO A 3 -17.46 -18.77 -17.38
CA PRO A 3 -16.70 -17.98 -18.32
C PRO A 3 -15.45 -18.77 -18.69
N LYS A 4 -15.35 -19.16 -19.96
CA LYS A 4 -14.09 -19.67 -20.52
C LYS A 4 -13.04 -18.59 -20.31
N GLU A 5 -11.89 -18.98 -19.79
CA GLU A 5 -10.66 -18.20 -19.83
C GLU A 5 -10.35 -17.85 -21.30
N THR A 6 -10.88 -16.71 -21.74
CA THR A 6 -10.42 -16.05 -22.94
C THR A 6 -9.09 -15.42 -22.57
N THR A 7 -8.02 -16.01 -23.07
CA THR A 7 -6.72 -15.36 -23.31
C THR A 7 -6.88 -13.85 -23.36
N THR A 8 -6.41 -13.17 -22.32
CA THR A 8 -6.54 -11.72 -22.18
C THR A 8 -5.79 -11.08 -23.34
N SER A 9 -6.54 -10.56 -24.32
CA SER A 9 -5.98 -9.64 -25.29
C SER A 9 -5.31 -8.51 -24.51
N ASN A 10 -4.14 -8.07 -24.98
CA ASN A 10 -3.29 -7.01 -24.43
C ASN A 10 -3.96 -5.61 -24.47
N LYS A 11 -5.26 -5.55 -24.24
CA LYS A 11 -6.13 -4.39 -24.39
C LYS A 11 -6.07 -3.56 -23.09
N PRO A 12 -5.89 -2.23 -23.18
CA PRO A 12 -5.93 -1.34 -22.02
C PRO A 12 -7.28 -1.39 -21.31
N GLY A 13 -7.27 -1.14 -20.00
CA GLY A 13 -8.46 -1.15 -19.15
C GLY A 13 -8.70 -2.46 -18.40
N SER A 14 -9.58 -2.40 -17.40
CA SER A 14 -9.95 -3.55 -16.58
C SER A 14 -10.98 -4.48 -17.26
N VAL A 15 -11.07 -5.72 -16.78
CA VAL A 15 -12.13 -6.66 -17.21
C VAL A 15 -13.52 -6.05 -16.97
N GLY A 16 -13.71 -5.37 -15.84
CA GLY A 16 -14.97 -4.69 -15.50
C GLY A 16 -15.33 -3.59 -16.50
N GLU A 17 -14.36 -2.77 -16.91
CA GLU A 17 -14.57 -1.77 -17.96
C GLU A 17 -15.06 -2.41 -19.25
N HIS A 18 -14.42 -3.50 -19.70
CA HIS A 18 -14.80 -4.17 -20.95
C HIS A 18 -16.18 -4.84 -20.88
N LEU A 19 -16.56 -5.39 -19.73
CA LEU A 19 -17.90 -5.93 -19.52
C LEU A 19 -18.94 -4.82 -19.65
N LEU A 20 -18.76 -3.68 -18.98
CA LEU A 20 -19.68 -2.54 -19.04
C LEU A 20 -19.72 -1.91 -20.44
N GLN A 21 -18.57 -1.78 -21.12
CA GLN A 21 -18.51 -1.31 -22.51
C GLN A 21 -19.31 -2.20 -23.47
N LYS A 22 -19.35 -3.51 -23.22
CA LYS A 22 -20.15 -4.43 -24.01
C LYS A 22 -21.63 -4.32 -23.66
N GLU A 23 -21.94 -4.33 -22.36
CA GLU A 23 -23.31 -4.24 -21.83
C GLU A 23 -24.04 -2.98 -22.31
N TYR A 24 -23.36 -1.83 -22.30
CA TYR A 24 -23.93 -0.55 -22.71
C TYR A 24 -23.76 -0.22 -24.21
N GLY A 25 -23.21 -1.14 -25.02
CA GLY A 25 -23.04 -0.91 -26.46
C GLY A 25 -21.95 0.11 -26.82
N ASP A 26 -21.02 0.38 -25.89
CA ASP A 26 -19.99 1.42 -25.98
C ASP A 26 -18.61 0.92 -26.45
N THR A 27 -18.50 -0.35 -26.81
CA THR A 27 -17.22 -0.98 -27.16
C THR A 27 -16.47 -0.23 -28.27
N ALA A 28 -17.17 0.21 -29.33
CA ALA A 28 -16.54 0.95 -30.42
C ALA A 28 -16.01 2.33 -29.97
N ARG A 29 -16.76 3.02 -29.10
CA ARG A 29 -16.36 4.31 -28.55
C ARG A 29 -15.14 4.18 -27.63
N ALA A 30 -15.10 3.16 -26.80
CA ALA A 30 -13.95 2.86 -25.94
C ALA A 30 -12.71 2.51 -26.76
N ASN A 31 -12.83 1.64 -27.79
CA ASN A 31 -11.71 1.30 -28.68
C ASN A 31 -11.13 2.54 -29.37
N SER A 32 -12.00 3.43 -29.89
CA SER A 32 -11.55 4.67 -30.50
C SER A 32 -10.75 5.55 -29.52
N PHE A 33 -11.15 5.60 -28.24
CA PHE A 33 -10.38 6.31 -27.22
C PHE A 33 -9.00 5.69 -26.99
N TYR A 34 -8.94 4.37 -26.79
CA TYR A 34 -7.67 3.67 -26.58
C TYR A 34 -6.71 3.82 -27.76
N GLU A 35 -7.22 3.81 -29.00
CA GLU A 35 -6.40 3.89 -30.21
C GLU A 35 -5.91 5.31 -30.52
N THR A 36 -6.65 6.34 -30.12
CA THR A 36 -6.40 7.72 -30.60
C THR A 36 -6.01 8.72 -29.51
N GLN A 37 -6.31 8.41 -28.24
CA GLN A 37 -6.12 9.34 -27.12
C GLN A 37 -5.26 8.79 -25.98
N MET A 38 -4.88 7.52 -26.05
CA MET A 38 -4.03 6.85 -25.06
C MET A 38 -2.71 6.40 -25.69
N LEU A 39 -1.62 6.63 -24.98
CA LEU A 39 -0.28 6.15 -25.31
C LEU A 39 0.30 5.36 -24.14
N ASP A 40 1.28 4.52 -24.40
CA ASP A 40 2.07 3.81 -23.36
C ASP A 40 3.31 4.62 -22.93
N HIS A 41 3.34 5.91 -23.24
CA HIS A 41 4.46 6.82 -23.00
C HIS A 41 4.03 8.29 -23.12
N LEU A 42 4.89 9.21 -22.67
CA LEU A 42 4.73 10.64 -22.85
C LEU A 42 5.24 11.09 -24.22
N ASN A 43 4.36 11.70 -25.01
CA ASN A 43 4.77 12.50 -26.16
C ASN A 43 5.25 13.91 -25.73
N ASP A 44 5.78 14.69 -26.67
CA ASP A 44 6.38 15.99 -26.35
C ASP A 44 5.39 17.01 -25.77
N ARG A 45 4.12 16.97 -26.17
CA ARG A 45 3.09 17.83 -25.60
C ARG A 45 2.77 17.45 -24.15
N MET A 46 2.71 16.16 -23.86
CA MET A 46 2.52 15.63 -22.50
C MET A 46 3.71 16.01 -21.61
N LYS A 47 4.94 15.84 -22.10
CA LYS A 47 6.16 16.27 -21.38
C LYS A 47 6.12 17.75 -21.07
N LYS A 48 5.77 18.60 -22.04
CA LYS A 48 5.64 20.05 -21.85
C LYS A 48 4.60 20.41 -20.79
N LEU A 49 3.44 19.75 -20.79
CA LEU A 49 2.41 19.96 -19.77
C LEU A 49 2.96 19.60 -18.39
N LEU A 50 3.56 18.41 -18.25
CA LEU A 50 4.09 17.90 -16.99
C LEU A 50 5.21 18.78 -16.42
N SER A 51 6.14 19.23 -17.26
CA SER A 51 7.21 20.16 -16.86
C SER A 51 6.73 21.53 -16.37
N ALA A 52 5.48 21.90 -16.64
CA ALA A 52 4.87 23.14 -16.15
C ALA A 52 4.09 22.98 -14.84
N GLN A 53 3.91 21.74 -14.33
CA GLN A 53 3.07 21.48 -13.17
C GLN A 53 3.82 21.72 -11.86
N GLU A 54 3.12 22.29 -10.88
CA GLU A 54 3.58 22.46 -9.49
C GLU A 54 2.88 21.50 -8.54
N MET A 55 1.91 20.73 -9.04
CA MET A 55 1.10 19.80 -8.25
C MET A 55 0.63 18.60 -9.08
N VAL A 56 0.30 17.52 -8.38
CA VAL A 56 -0.31 16.31 -8.92
C VAL A 56 -1.20 15.68 -7.86
N PHE A 57 -2.26 15.01 -8.29
CA PHE A 57 -3.03 14.09 -7.42
C PHE A 57 -2.63 12.67 -7.77
N ILE A 58 -2.28 11.89 -6.76
CA ILE A 58 -1.92 10.48 -6.91
C ILE A 58 -2.97 9.60 -6.24
N ALA A 59 -3.31 8.49 -6.90
CA ALA A 59 -4.19 7.45 -6.39
C ALA A 59 -3.38 6.15 -6.28
N THR A 60 -3.44 5.54 -5.10
CA THR A 60 -2.74 4.30 -4.77
C THR A 60 -3.66 3.45 -3.89
N SER A 61 -3.59 2.13 -4.00
CA SER A 61 -4.35 1.23 -3.13
C SER A 61 -3.41 0.21 -2.49
N ASP A 62 -3.75 -0.28 -1.30
CA ASP A 62 -3.05 -1.41 -0.70
C ASP A 62 -3.33 -2.74 -1.44
N ALA A 63 -2.85 -3.86 -0.89
CA ALA A 63 -3.10 -5.18 -1.48
C ALA A 63 -4.58 -5.63 -1.43
N ASN A 64 -5.37 -5.05 -0.52
CA ASN A 64 -6.80 -5.35 -0.35
C ASN A 64 -7.70 -4.46 -1.21
N GLY A 65 -7.13 -3.47 -1.90
CA GLY A 65 -7.85 -2.52 -2.74
C GLY A 65 -8.37 -1.29 -1.99
N GLU A 66 -7.98 -1.10 -0.72
CA GLU A 66 -8.30 0.11 0.04
C GLU A 66 -7.49 1.27 -0.56
N SER A 67 -8.20 2.27 -1.08
CA SER A 67 -7.60 3.32 -1.90
C SER A 67 -7.41 4.63 -1.14
N ASP A 68 -6.27 5.27 -1.36
CA ASP A 68 -5.97 6.64 -0.95
C ASP A 68 -5.77 7.55 -2.16
N CYS A 69 -6.22 8.80 -2.05
CA CYS A 69 -5.89 9.86 -2.98
C CYS A 69 -5.15 11.00 -2.27
N SER A 70 -3.95 11.31 -2.73
CA SER A 70 -3.06 12.29 -2.10
C SER A 70 -2.66 13.40 -3.06
N PHE A 71 -2.65 14.63 -2.55
CA PHE A 71 -2.12 15.79 -3.25
C PHE A 71 -0.61 15.92 -2.98
N ARG A 72 0.19 16.01 -4.05
CA ARG A 72 1.63 16.29 -3.98
C ARG A 72 1.92 17.60 -4.68
N ALA A 73 2.82 18.40 -4.12
CA ALA A 73 3.23 19.68 -4.68
C ALA A 73 4.72 19.93 -4.50
N GLY A 74 5.27 20.75 -5.40
CA GLY A 74 6.66 21.17 -5.41
C GLY A 74 6.87 22.39 -6.30
N PRO A 75 8.12 22.77 -6.59
CA PRO A 75 8.40 23.82 -7.57
C PRO A 75 7.88 23.47 -8.98
N ILE A 76 7.90 24.44 -9.89
CA ILE A 76 7.50 24.20 -11.28
C ILE A 76 8.31 23.03 -11.85
N GLY A 77 7.56 22.07 -12.42
CA GLY A 77 8.10 20.87 -13.01
C GLY A 77 8.66 19.89 -12.00
N PHE A 78 8.30 19.92 -10.70
CA PHE A 78 8.86 19.05 -9.64
C PHE A 78 8.81 17.54 -9.93
N VAL A 79 7.86 17.10 -10.75
CA VAL A 79 7.90 15.75 -11.32
C VAL A 79 8.94 15.74 -12.45
N ARG A 80 10.03 15.02 -12.23
CA ARG A 80 11.17 14.90 -13.13
C ARG A 80 10.83 13.88 -14.22
N ILE A 81 11.02 14.27 -15.48
CA ILE A 81 10.93 13.36 -16.61
C ILE A 81 12.30 12.72 -16.79
N ILE A 82 12.40 11.41 -16.59
CA ILE A 82 13.64 10.65 -16.78
C ILE A 82 13.79 10.32 -18.27
N ASP A 83 12.72 9.80 -18.87
CA ASP A 83 12.59 9.55 -20.31
C ASP A 83 11.10 9.56 -20.72
N SER A 84 10.75 9.09 -21.91
CA SER A 84 9.34 9.07 -22.36
C SER A 84 8.45 8.08 -21.60
N LYS A 85 9.01 7.03 -21.00
CA LYS A 85 8.30 5.98 -20.26
C LYS A 85 8.55 6.04 -18.75
N THR A 86 9.44 6.89 -18.27
CA THR A 86 9.82 6.95 -16.87
C THR A 86 9.75 8.37 -16.34
N ILE A 87 9.02 8.57 -15.24
CA ILE A 87 9.02 9.82 -14.46
C ILE A 87 9.38 9.55 -13.01
N ALA A 88 9.81 10.57 -12.29
CA ALA A 88 10.10 10.47 -10.87
C ALA A 88 9.62 11.72 -10.13
N TYR A 89 8.97 11.57 -8.99
CA TYR A 89 8.63 12.69 -8.12
C TYR A 89 9.33 12.56 -6.75
N PRO A 90 9.76 13.69 -6.16
CA PRO A 90 10.38 13.69 -4.85
C PRO A 90 9.34 13.52 -3.75
N GLU A 91 9.68 12.74 -2.74
CA GLU A 91 8.97 12.65 -1.46
C GLU A 91 9.65 13.54 -0.44
N TYR A 92 8.90 14.46 0.15
CA TYR A 92 9.39 15.36 1.20
C TYR A 92 8.90 14.91 2.57
N ARG A 93 9.56 15.38 3.63
CA ARG A 93 9.14 15.11 5.01
C ARG A 93 7.69 15.53 5.27
N GLY A 94 6.81 14.53 5.37
CA GLY A 94 5.37 14.67 5.65
C GLY A 94 4.99 14.46 7.12
N ASN A 95 3.75 13.97 7.33
CA ASN A 95 3.15 13.71 8.65
C ASN A 95 3.50 12.33 9.24
N GLY A 96 4.27 11.51 8.53
CA GLY A 96 4.70 10.17 8.97
C GLY A 96 3.70 9.04 8.73
N VAL A 97 2.50 9.32 8.18
CA VAL A 97 1.50 8.28 7.88
C VAL A 97 1.96 7.37 6.74
N HIS A 98 2.69 7.93 5.76
CA HIS A 98 3.22 7.20 4.62
C HIS A 98 2.17 6.43 3.78
N ALA A 99 0.90 6.86 3.78
CA ALA A 99 -0.21 6.17 3.10
C ALA A 99 0.13 5.70 1.67
N SER A 100 0.48 6.62 0.76
CA SER A 100 0.83 6.23 -0.62
C SER A 100 2.06 5.33 -0.70
N LEU A 101 3.05 5.51 0.17
CA LEU A 101 4.28 4.72 0.13
C LEU A 101 4.06 3.30 0.65
N GLY A 102 3.26 3.14 1.71
CA GLY A 102 2.83 1.84 2.21
C GLY A 102 2.06 1.08 1.13
N ASN A 103 1.09 1.74 0.51
CA ASN A 103 0.31 1.16 -0.60
C ASN A 103 1.23 0.72 -1.74
N ILE A 104 2.19 1.55 -2.17
CA ILE A 104 3.13 1.22 -3.25
C ILE A 104 4.01 -0.01 -2.94
N LEU A 105 4.38 -0.23 -1.68
CA LEU A 105 5.18 -1.40 -1.28
C LEU A 105 4.41 -2.71 -1.45
N GLU A 106 3.10 -2.69 -1.20
CA GLU A 106 2.23 -3.87 -1.30
C GLU A 106 1.66 -4.04 -2.71
N ASN A 107 1.39 -2.92 -3.38
CA ASN A 107 0.73 -2.84 -4.67
C ASN A 107 1.35 -1.69 -5.48
N PRO A 108 2.17 -1.98 -6.51
CA PRO A 108 2.92 -0.96 -7.21
C PRO A 108 2.06 -0.10 -8.15
N HIS A 109 0.75 -0.34 -8.28
CA HIS A 109 -0.08 0.42 -9.21
C HIS A 109 -0.33 1.85 -8.70
N ILE A 110 -0.11 2.83 -9.58
CA ILE A 110 -0.36 4.25 -9.30
C ILE A 110 -1.14 4.89 -10.45
N GLY A 111 -2.16 5.67 -10.09
CA GLY A 111 -2.81 6.61 -11.00
C GLY A 111 -2.40 8.03 -10.66
N MET A 112 -2.11 8.86 -11.65
CA MET A 112 -1.70 10.25 -11.46
C MET A 112 -2.50 11.16 -12.38
N ILE A 113 -3.02 12.26 -11.85
CA ILE A 113 -3.66 13.30 -12.67
C ILE A 113 -3.01 14.66 -12.45
N PHE A 114 -2.56 15.23 -13.57
CA PHE A 114 -2.03 16.57 -13.69
C PHE A 114 -3.09 17.45 -14.35
N VAL A 115 -3.36 18.63 -13.80
CA VAL A 115 -4.39 19.54 -14.34
C VAL A 115 -3.84 20.95 -14.41
N ASP A 116 -3.79 21.51 -15.63
CA ASP A 116 -3.38 22.90 -15.83
C ASP A 116 -4.54 23.86 -15.55
N PHE A 117 -4.76 24.20 -14.29
CA PHE A 117 -5.81 25.14 -13.88
C PHE A 117 -5.60 26.59 -14.35
N PHE A 118 -4.41 26.96 -14.86
CA PHE A 118 -4.05 28.37 -15.06
C PHE A 118 -4.00 28.76 -16.55
N GLY A 119 -3.56 27.84 -17.41
CA GLY A 119 -3.42 28.06 -18.84
C GLY A 119 -4.57 27.47 -19.64
N SER A 120 -4.35 26.23 -20.06
CA SER A 120 -5.14 25.47 -21.03
C SER A 120 -6.39 24.80 -20.45
N THR A 121 -6.46 24.64 -19.13
CA THR A 121 -7.49 23.84 -18.42
C THR A 121 -7.56 22.37 -18.85
N VAL A 122 -6.61 21.89 -19.65
CA VAL A 122 -6.44 20.48 -19.99
C VAL A 122 -5.68 19.76 -18.87
N GLY A 123 -6.02 18.51 -18.63
CA GLY A 123 -5.21 17.64 -17.78
C GLY A 123 -4.62 16.45 -18.52
N LEU A 124 -3.74 15.74 -17.82
CA LEU A 124 -3.03 14.56 -18.27
C LEU A 124 -3.15 13.50 -17.17
N HIS A 125 -3.68 12.34 -17.55
CA HIS A 125 -3.60 11.13 -16.76
C HIS A 125 -2.31 10.40 -17.08
N VAL A 126 -1.66 9.88 -16.05
CA VAL A 126 -0.50 8.99 -16.14
C VAL A 126 -0.74 7.84 -15.19
N ASN A 127 -0.90 6.62 -15.72
CA ASN A 127 -1.02 5.40 -14.95
C ASN A 127 0.24 4.57 -15.13
N GLY A 128 0.66 3.87 -14.08
CA GLY A 128 1.89 3.10 -14.16
C GLY A 128 2.17 2.22 -12.95
N ARG A 129 3.42 1.75 -12.90
CA ARG A 129 3.99 1.04 -11.76
C ARG A 129 4.99 1.93 -11.04
N ALA A 130 4.80 2.12 -9.75
CA ALA A 130 5.66 2.91 -8.90
C ALA A 130 6.66 2.03 -8.13
N SER A 131 7.85 2.58 -7.89
CA SER A 131 8.83 2.04 -6.95
C SER A 131 9.44 3.15 -6.12
N ILE A 132 9.81 2.84 -4.87
CA ILE A 132 10.43 3.78 -3.94
C ILE A 132 11.94 3.66 -4.09
N GLN A 133 12.61 4.78 -4.32
CA GLN A 133 14.05 4.83 -4.54
C GLN A 133 14.72 5.86 -3.62
N GLU A 134 15.84 5.45 -3.03
CA GLU A 134 16.65 6.33 -2.20
C GLU A 134 17.39 7.37 -3.02
N ASN A 135 17.69 8.52 -2.41
CA ASN A 135 18.40 9.63 -3.06
C ASN A 135 19.70 9.19 -3.75
N GLN A 136 20.47 8.29 -3.13
CA GLN A 136 21.72 7.78 -3.69
C GLN A 136 21.49 6.99 -4.99
N TYR A 137 20.41 6.21 -5.06
CA TYR A 137 20.09 5.40 -6.22
C TYR A 137 19.70 6.31 -7.38
N VAL A 138 18.83 7.28 -7.14
CA VAL A 138 18.37 8.23 -8.17
C VAL A 138 19.54 9.05 -8.71
N ARG A 139 20.42 9.57 -7.84
CA ARG A 139 21.61 10.32 -8.25
C ARG A 139 22.57 9.52 -9.13
N LYS A 140 22.69 8.21 -8.86
CA LYS A 140 23.62 7.33 -9.57
C LYS A 140 23.06 6.85 -10.91
N ASN A 141 21.75 6.55 -10.95
CA ASN A 141 21.13 5.86 -12.09
C ASN A 141 20.42 6.81 -13.06
N PHE A 142 20.08 8.03 -12.63
CA PHE A 142 19.35 8.98 -13.46
C PHE A 142 20.11 10.30 -13.61
N ASN A 143 20.14 10.82 -14.84
CA ASN A 143 20.78 12.09 -15.16
C ASN A 143 19.86 13.28 -14.84
N LEU A 144 19.62 13.51 -13.56
CA LEU A 144 18.83 14.64 -13.07
C LEU A 144 19.72 15.84 -12.73
N PRO A 145 19.25 17.08 -12.96
CA PRO A 145 19.98 18.29 -12.58
C PRO A 145 20.26 18.30 -11.06
N SER A 146 21.40 18.84 -10.64
CA SER A 146 21.79 18.82 -9.21
C SER A 146 20.78 19.55 -8.32
N GLU A 147 20.13 20.57 -8.89
CA GLU A 147 19.03 21.35 -8.32
C GLU A 147 17.85 20.45 -7.93
N ALA A 148 17.61 19.36 -8.68
CA ALA A 148 16.54 18.39 -8.40
C ALA A 148 16.60 17.82 -6.97
N PHE A 149 17.79 17.82 -6.36
CA PHE A 149 18.00 17.28 -5.03
C PHE A 149 18.11 18.37 -3.94
N SER A 150 17.89 19.63 -4.31
CA SER A 150 17.88 20.80 -3.44
C SER A 150 16.66 21.72 -3.67
N ASP A 151 15.69 21.25 -4.46
CA ASP A 151 14.53 21.97 -4.99
C ASP A 151 13.66 22.75 -4.00
N VAL A 152 13.69 22.41 -2.70
CA VAL A 152 12.94 23.17 -1.69
C VAL A 152 13.85 24.20 -1.05
N GLN A 153 13.89 25.39 -1.64
CA GLN A 153 14.44 26.58 -1.01
C GLN A 153 13.49 27.09 0.10
N THR A 154 13.60 26.50 1.28
CA THR A 154 13.17 27.16 2.52
C THR A 154 14.41 27.43 3.36
N LYS A 155 14.35 28.37 4.31
CA LYS A 155 15.48 28.71 5.21
C LYS A 155 16.11 27.49 5.92
N ASN A 156 15.43 26.34 5.95
CA ASN A 156 15.89 25.06 6.52
C ASN A 156 16.04 23.91 5.49
N GLY A 157 15.94 24.20 4.18
CA GLY A 157 16.22 23.29 3.06
C GLY A 157 15.70 21.85 3.22
N LYS A 158 14.40 21.60 2.99
CA LYS A 158 13.91 20.21 2.95
C LYS A 158 14.26 19.55 1.61
N LYS A 159 15.43 18.92 1.55
CA LYS A 159 15.79 18.02 0.45
C LYS A 159 14.74 16.89 0.34
N PRO A 160 14.51 16.32 -0.85
CA PRO A 160 13.76 15.07 -0.96
C PRO A 160 14.30 14.04 0.05
N GLU A 161 13.44 13.38 0.82
CA GLU A 161 13.84 12.26 1.68
C GLU A 161 14.08 11.00 0.84
N ARG A 162 13.25 10.80 -0.18
CA ARG A 162 13.31 9.71 -1.16
C ARG A 162 12.59 10.13 -2.44
N TRP A 163 12.52 9.22 -3.40
CA TRP A 163 11.87 9.41 -4.68
C TRP A 163 10.88 8.29 -4.94
N VAL A 164 9.82 8.61 -5.67
CA VAL A 164 8.97 7.60 -6.29
C VAL A 164 9.21 7.67 -7.78
N VAL A 165 9.67 6.55 -8.35
CA VAL A 165 9.90 6.38 -9.79
C VAL A 165 8.72 5.62 -10.36
N VAL A 166 8.15 6.12 -11.44
CA VAL A 166 6.96 5.57 -12.08
C VAL A 166 7.30 5.16 -13.51
N ASP A 167 7.16 3.87 -13.77
CA ASP A 167 7.16 3.28 -15.10
C ASP A 167 5.75 3.44 -15.70
N ILE A 168 5.65 4.26 -16.74
CA ILE A 168 4.41 4.66 -17.37
C ILE A 168 3.87 3.49 -18.20
N GLN A 169 2.61 3.16 -17.96
CA GLN A 169 1.87 2.16 -18.73
C GLN A 169 0.80 2.82 -19.61
N GLU A 170 0.20 3.91 -19.15
CA GLU A 170 -0.82 4.66 -19.90
C GLU A 170 -0.64 6.15 -19.66
N ALA A 171 -0.77 6.95 -20.71
CA ALA A 171 -0.81 8.39 -20.68
C ALA A 171 -1.90 8.89 -21.63
N TYR A 172 -2.87 9.65 -21.11
CA TYR A 172 -4.02 10.10 -21.88
C TYR A 172 -4.61 11.41 -21.36
N ILE A 173 -5.43 12.05 -22.17
CA ILE A 173 -5.98 13.38 -21.89
C ILE A 173 -7.06 13.34 -20.80
N HIS A 174 -7.05 14.34 -19.91
CA HIS A 174 -8.23 14.78 -19.17
C HIS A 174 -8.80 16.02 -19.85
N CYS A 175 -10.06 15.97 -20.29
CA CYS A 175 -10.63 17.04 -21.10
C CYS A 175 -10.84 18.34 -20.30
N ALA A 176 -10.71 19.48 -20.98
CA ALA A 176 -10.82 20.80 -20.36
C ALA A 176 -12.25 21.26 -20.05
N LYS A 177 -13.27 20.53 -20.51
CA LYS A 177 -14.67 20.98 -20.62
C LYS A 177 -15.24 21.53 -19.30
N HIS A 178 -14.87 20.95 -18.16
CA HIS A 178 -15.39 21.30 -16.85
C HIS A 178 -14.30 21.67 -15.84
N VAL A 179 -13.05 21.82 -16.30
CA VAL A 179 -11.95 22.25 -15.43
C VAL A 179 -12.01 23.77 -15.28
N PRO A 180 -12.16 24.30 -14.06
CA PRO A 180 -12.23 25.74 -13.85
C PRO A 180 -10.87 26.39 -14.14
N LYS A 181 -10.90 27.59 -14.72
CA LYS A 181 -9.72 28.43 -14.82
C LYS A 181 -9.50 29.19 -13.52
N LEU A 182 -8.38 28.94 -12.86
CA LEU A 182 -8.03 29.53 -11.57
C LEU A 182 -7.03 30.68 -11.72
N LYS A 183 -6.94 31.52 -10.69
CA LYS A 183 -5.92 32.58 -10.56
C LYS A 183 -5.07 32.29 -9.33
N LYS A 184 -3.74 32.28 -9.49
CA LYS A 184 -2.84 32.19 -8.33
C LYS A 184 -2.96 33.48 -7.50
N LEU A 185 -3.31 33.31 -6.23
CA LEU A 185 -3.32 34.39 -5.26
C LEU A 185 -2.09 34.29 -4.36
N ASN A 186 -1.55 35.44 -3.97
CA ASN A 186 -0.43 35.48 -3.01
C ASN A 186 -0.92 34.99 -1.64
N LYS A 187 -0.54 33.78 -1.27
CA LYS A 187 -0.77 33.21 0.06
C LYS A 187 0.55 33.21 0.82
N LYS A 188 0.58 33.79 2.02
CA LYS A 188 1.74 33.69 2.91
C LYS A 188 1.85 32.24 3.39
N ILE A 189 2.95 31.56 3.05
CA ILE A 189 3.21 30.18 3.47
C ILE A 189 4.02 30.23 4.77
N HIS A 190 3.48 29.63 5.83
CA HIS A 190 4.14 29.51 7.13
C HIS A 190 4.86 28.16 7.23
N TRP A 191 6.17 28.18 7.05
CA TRP A 191 7.01 26.97 7.10
C TRP A 191 7.44 26.66 8.54
N GLY A 192 7.41 25.38 8.93
CA GLY A 192 8.03 24.91 10.18
C GLY A 192 7.38 25.37 11.48
N THR A 193 6.13 25.86 11.42
CA THR A 193 5.34 26.20 12.61
C THR A 193 4.66 24.95 13.17
N ASP A 194 4.64 24.76 14.49
CA ASP A 194 3.82 23.73 15.16
C ASP A 194 2.40 24.21 15.48
N ASP A 195 2.06 25.41 15.04
CA ASP A 195 0.72 25.97 15.15
C ASP A 195 -0.26 25.24 14.23
N GLU A 196 -1.20 24.53 14.85
CA GLU A 196 -2.26 23.75 14.20
C GLU A 196 -3.15 24.60 13.30
N THR A 197 -3.33 25.89 13.59
CA THR A 197 -4.17 26.79 12.78
C THR A 197 -3.57 27.05 11.40
N TYR A 198 -2.24 27.14 11.31
CA TYR A 198 -1.53 27.32 10.04
C TYR A 198 -1.29 26.00 9.30
N LYS A 199 -1.23 24.87 10.03
CA LYS A 199 -1.11 23.51 9.46
C LYS A 199 -2.45 22.87 9.09
N GLY A 200 -3.56 23.40 9.60
CA GLY A 200 -4.89 22.80 9.47
C GLY A 200 -5.01 21.43 10.12
N GLY A 201 -4.16 21.14 11.12
CA GLY A 201 -3.96 19.78 11.65
C GLY A 201 -5.24 19.16 12.22
N ASP A 202 -6.04 19.96 12.91
CA ASP A 202 -7.38 19.58 13.39
C ASP A 202 -8.49 20.46 12.80
N PHE A 203 -8.37 20.85 11.54
CA PHE A 203 -9.37 21.69 10.87
C PHE A 203 -10.79 21.11 10.94
N PHE A 204 -10.91 19.78 10.99
CA PHE A 204 -12.19 19.07 11.08
C PHE A 204 -12.61 18.70 12.51
N ASN A 205 -11.92 19.21 13.55
CA ASN A 205 -12.23 18.95 14.97
C ASN A 205 -12.28 17.44 15.33
N VAL A 206 -11.41 16.65 14.70
CA VAL A 206 -11.23 15.20 14.93
C VAL A 206 -10.82 14.92 16.37
N THR A 207 -10.03 15.80 17.01
CA THR A 207 -9.61 15.59 18.41
C THR A 207 -10.78 15.62 19.38
N THR A 208 -11.78 16.44 19.11
CA THR A 208 -13.00 16.58 19.93
C THR A 208 -14.11 15.61 19.51
N SER A 209 -13.96 14.94 18.38
CA SER A 209 -14.94 14.00 17.85
C SER A 209 -14.87 12.67 18.59
N THR A 210 -16.04 12.07 18.84
CA THR A 210 -16.12 10.74 19.46
C THR A 210 -15.55 9.70 18.49
N LYS A 211 -14.42 9.08 18.85
CA LYS A 211 -13.84 8.00 18.06
C LYS A 211 -14.60 6.71 18.34
N ASN A 212 -15.57 6.37 17.49
CA ASN A 212 -16.24 5.07 17.49
C ASN A 212 -15.40 3.97 16.81
N HIS A 213 -14.07 4.03 16.94
CA HIS A 213 -13.23 2.89 16.59
C HIS A 213 -13.13 2.01 17.82
N SER A 214 -13.97 0.98 17.88
CA SER A 214 -13.64 -0.20 18.67
C SER A 214 -12.27 -0.68 18.18
N PRO A 215 -11.27 -0.89 19.05
CA PRO A 215 -10.06 -1.58 18.63
C PRO A 215 -10.50 -2.87 17.94
N ILE A 216 -10.01 -3.08 16.71
CA ILE A 216 -10.30 -4.30 15.96
C ILE A 216 -9.96 -5.45 16.91
N SER A 217 -10.98 -6.25 17.24
CA SER A 217 -10.79 -7.37 18.14
C SER A 217 -9.65 -8.24 17.62
N PRO A 218 -8.77 -8.78 18.46
CA PRO A 218 -7.79 -9.80 18.04
C PRO A 218 -8.44 -10.93 17.23
N THR A 219 -9.72 -11.21 17.48
CA THR A 219 -10.55 -12.15 16.72
C THR A 219 -10.82 -11.67 15.30
N ASP A 220 -11.17 -10.38 15.11
CA ASP A 220 -11.42 -9.79 13.78
C ASP A 220 -10.12 -9.66 12.97
N LEU A 221 -8.99 -9.39 13.63
CA LEU A 221 -7.68 -9.36 13.00
C LEU A 221 -7.25 -10.77 12.55
N ASN A 222 -7.47 -11.79 13.38
CA ASN A 222 -7.24 -13.19 13.02
C ASN A 222 -8.14 -13.63 11.85
N ASN A 223 -9.40 -13.18 11.83
CA ASN A 223 -10.31 -13.44 10.72
C ASN A 223 -9.81 -12.78 9.42
N ARG A 224 -9.40 -11.51 9.44
CA ARG A 224 -8.83 -10.82 8.27
C ARG A 224 -7.55 -11.48 7.75
N LEU A 225 -6.60 -11.80 8.63
CA LEU A 225 -5.37 -12.50 8.26
C LEU A 225 -5.65 -13.91 7.72
N TYR A 226 -6.69 -14.58 8.22
CA TYR A 226 -7.13 -15.85 7.68
C TYR A 226 -7.74 -15.70 6.27
N PHE A 227 -8.53 -14.65 6.01
CA PHE A 227 -9.08 -14.37 4.68
C PHE A 227 -8.02 -14.09 3.61
N GLU A 228 -7.03 -13.25 3.93
CA GLU A 228 -5.89 -12.98 3.03
C GLU A 228 -5.16 -14.29 2.66
N ARG A 229 -5.11 -15.26 3.60
CA ARG A 229 -4.48 -16.57 3.39
C ARG A 229 -5.37 -17.56 2.63
N ALA A 230 -6.68 -17.51 2.81
CA ALA A 230 -7.65 -18.42 2.16
C ALA A 230 -7.97 -18.05 0.69
N LYS A 231 -7.36 -16.99 0.15
CA LYS A 231 -7.44 -16.58 -1.27
C LYS A 231 -8.87 -16.42 -1.81
N GLN A 232 -9.87 -16.11 -0.96
CA GLN A 232 -11.27 -15.95 -1.37
C GLN A 232 -11.90 -17.19 -2.05
N HIS A 233 -11.44 -18.40 -1.75
CA HIS A 233 -12.08 -19.64 -2.20
C HIS A 233 -12.66 -20.41 -1.02
N CYS A 234 -13.76 -21.11 -1.26
CA CYS A 234 -14.28 -22.12 -0.34
C CYS A 234 -13.24 -23.23 -0.16
N GLU A 235 -12.80 -23.48 1.06
CA GLU A 235 -11.80 -24.51 1.35
C GLU A 235 -12.33 -25.94 1.18
N TRP A 236 -13.64 -26.08 0.97
CA TRP A 236 -14.29 -27.37 0.75
C TRP A 236 -14.51 -27.70 -0.73
N CYS A 237 -15.05 -26.76 -1.50
CA CYS A 237 -15.40 -26.98 -2.91
C CYS A 237 -14.59 -26.11 -3.89
N PHE A 238 -13.64 -25.33 -3.39
CA PHE A 238 -12.77 -24.44 -4.16
C PHE A 238 -13.52 -23.42 -5.02
N THR A 239 -14.79 -23.15 -4.72
CA THR A 239 -15.58 -22.12 -5.40
C THR A 239 -15.17 -20.75 -4.90
N TRP A 240 -15.01 -19.80 -5.81
CA TRP A 240 -14.72 -18.40 -5.48
C TRP A 240 -15.90 -17.76 -4.72
N LEU A 241 -15.61 -16.86 -3.78
CA LEU A 241 -16.59 -16.27 -2.88
C LEU A 241 -16.62 -14.74 -3.03
N ASP A 242 -17.73 -14.18 -3.52
CA ASP A 242 -17.95 -12.72 -3.63
C ASP A 242 -17.90 -12.01 -2.27
N SER A 243 -18.40 -12.67 -1.21
CA SER A 243 -18.39 -12.19 0.17
C SER A 243 -18.15 -13.37 1.12
N PRO A 244 -16.90 -13.72 1.42
CA PRO A 244 -16.59 -14.87 2.25
C PRO A 244 -16.89 -14.56 3.72
N HIS A 245 -17.69 -15.40 4.38
CA HIS A 245 -17.87 -15.35 5.83
C HIS A 245 -16.98 -16.42 6.48
N VAL A 246 -16.24 -16.08 7.55
CA VAL A 246 -15.56 -17.10 8.36
C VAL A 246 -16.61 -17.77 9.21
N HIS A 247 -16.77 -19.07 9.05
CA HIS A 247 -17.65 -19.83 9.90
C HIS A 247 -16.80 -20.48 11.00
N GLN A 248 -17.07 -20.09 12.24
CA GLN A 248 -16.59 -20.86 13.38
C GLN A 248 -17.42 -22.14 13.45
N LEU A 249 -16.85 -23.24 13.00
CA LEU A 249 -17.53 -24.53 13.05
C LEU A 249 -17.34 -25.12 14.44
N THR A 250 -18.42 -25.14 15.23
CA THR A 250 -18.44 -25.88 16.49
C THR A 250 -18.69 -27.36 16.16
N PRO A 251 -17.77 -28.28 16.52
CA PRO A 251 -18.12 -29.69 16.54
C PRO A 251 -19.25 -29.87 17.55
N ILE A 252 -20.31 -30.59 17.18
CA ILE A 252 -21.35 -31.00 18.13
C ILE A 252 -20.76 -32.14 18.97
N ASP A 253 -19.89 -31.80 19.92
CA ASP A 253 -19.56 -32.66 21.05
C ASP A 253 -19.26 -31.79 22.28
N SER A 254 -19.98 -32.07 23.36
CA SER A 254 -20.21 -31.22 24.53
C SER A 254 -19.06 -31.20 25.53
N SER A 255 -17.81 -31.01 25.10
CA SER A 255 -16.68 -31.05 26.04
C SER A 255 -15.49 -30.12 25.75
N HIS A 256 -15.49 -29.27 24.72
CA HIS A 256 -14.33 -28.43 24.41
C HIS A 256 -14.69 -26.94 24.26
N SER A 257 -14.04 -26.11 25.08
CA SER A 257 -14.19 -24.65 25.10
C SER A 257 -13.79 -23.99 23.78
N TYR A 258 -14.45 -22.88 23.46
CA TYR A 258 -14.11 -21.98 22.36
C TYR A 258 -12.60 -21.68 22.31
N SER A 259 -11.93 -21.97 21.19
CA SER A 259 -10.60 -21.43 20.89
C SER A 259 -10.56 -20.93 19.44
N ALA A 260 -9.68 -19.96 19.16
CA ALA A 260 -9.51 -19.30 17.86
C ALA A 260 -9.00 -20.22 16.72
N ASN A 261 -8.93 -21.54 16.95
CA ASN A 261 -8.24 -22.51 16.10
C ASN A 261 -9.18 -23.28 15.16
N ASN A 262 -10.49 -23.01 15.16
CA ASN A 262 -11.49 -23.74 14.36
C ASN A 262 -12.18 -22.84 13.34
N LEU A 263 -11.42 -22.25 12.42
CA LEU A 263 -11.92 -21.34 11.39
C LEU A 263 -11.83 -22.00 10.01
N LEU A 264 -12.95 -22.09 9.29
CA LEU A 264 -13.00 -22.53 7.89
C LEU A 264 -13.71 -21.47 7.04
N VAL A 265 -13.13 -21.11 5.89
CA VAL A 265 -13.82 -20.35 4.84
C VAL A 265 -14.58 -21.34 3.96
N VAL A 266 -15.92 -21.33 4.02
CA VAL A 266 -16.76 -22.21 3.22
C VAL A 266 -17.88 -21.43 2.53
N CYS A 267 -18.30 -21.86 1.34
CA CYS A 267 -19.49 -21.30 0.67
C CYS A 267 -20.76 -21.68 1.44
N GLN A 268 -21.86 -20.96 1.20
CA GLN A 268 -23.15 -21.20 1.85
C GLN A 268 -23.66 -22.64 1.65
N ASP A 269 -23.47 -23.22 0.47
CA ASP A 269 -23.87 -24.61 0.18
C ASP A 269 -23.08 -25.63 1.01
N CYS A 270 -21.77 -25.40 1.17
CA CYS A 270 -20.91 -26.22 2.00
C CYS A 270 -21.25 -26.05 3.47
N LEU A 271 -21.52 -24.82 3.92
CA LEU A 271 -21.98 -24.54 5.28
C LEU A 271 -23.28 -25.31 5.59
N SER A 272 -24.29 -25.23 4.70
CA SER A 272 -25.55 -25.94 4.88
C SER A 272 -25.35 -27.46 4.97
N LYS A 273 -24.44 -28.04 4.16
CA LYS A 273 -24.08 -29.47 4.22
C LYS A 273 -23.36 -29.87 5.53
N ILE A 274 -22.55 -28.97 6.08
CA ILE A 274 -21.89 -29.18 7.37
C ILE A 274 -22.94 -29.14 8.49
N GLN A 275 -23.81 -28.12 8.49
CA GLN A 275 -24.85 -27.93 9.50
C GLN A 275 -25.93 -29.04 9.47
N SER A 276 -26.23 -29.59 8.29
CA SER A 276 -27.16 -30.72 8.14
C SER A 276 -26.54 -32.07 8.50
N GLY A 277 -25.26 -32.13 8.86
CA GLY A 277 -24.54 -33.38 9.12
C GLY A 277 -24.28 -34.23 7.87
N SER A 278 -24.48 -33.67 6.68
CA SER A 278 -24.21 -34.36 5.41
C SER A 278 -22.70 -34.57 5.16
N ILE A 279 -21.85 -33.80 5.84
CA ILE A 279 -20.41 -34.01 5.91
C ILE A 279 -20.08 -34.71 7.23
N LYS A 280 -19.45 -35.88 7.14
CA LYS A 280 -19.03 -36.65 8.32
C LYS A 280 -18.04 -35.86 9.18
N GLN A 281 -18.21 -35.92 10.50
CA GLN A 281 -17.37 -35.23 11.48
C GLN A 281 -15.87 -35.57 11.35
N SER A 282 -15.53 -36.82 11.02
CA SER A 282 -14.14 -37.24 10.79
C SER A 282 -13.46 -36.55 9.60
N HIS A 283 -14.22 -36.24 8.54
CA HIS A 283 -13.69 -35.47 7.42
C HIS A 283 -13.51 -33.99 7.75
N LEU A 284 -14.40 -33.44 8.58
CA LEU A 284 -14.26 -32.06 9.06
C LEU A 284 -13.01 -31.92 9.94
N GLN A 285 -12.79 -32.87 10.85
CA GLN A 285 -11.61 -32.90 11.72
C GLN A 285 -10.32 -33.06 10.91
N TYR A 286 -10.27 -33.99 9.96
CA TYR A 286 -9.10 -34.18 9.10
C TYR A 286 -8.70 -32.90 8.36
N ARG A 287 -9.68 -32.15 7.83
CA ARG A 287 -9.42 -30.88 7.13
C ARG A 287 -8.96 -29.78 8.07
N LEU A 288 -9.53 -29.69 9.27
CA LEU A 288 -9.06 -28.77 10.31
C LEU A 288 -7.62 -29.09 10.73
N ASP A 289 -7.28 -30.37 10.90
CA ASP A 289 -5.93 -30.81 11.25
C ASP A 289 -4.92 -30.49 10.13
N GLU A 290 -5.29 -30.71 8.87
CA GLU A 290 -4.49 -30.38 7.69
C GLU A 290 -4.23 -28.85 7.61
N GLN A 291 -5.24 -28.03 7.90
CA GLN A 291 -5.10 -26.57 7.97
C GLN A 291 -4.19 -26.14 9.12
N MET A 292 -4.37 -26.71 10.31
CA MET A 292 -3.56 -26.40 11.48
C MET A 292 -2.08 -26.79 11.29
N GLN A 293 -1.80 -27.88 10.58
CA GLN A 293 -0.42 -28.24 10.19
C GLN A 293 0.19 -27.23 9.21
N LYS A 294 -0.58 -26.69 8.26
CA LYS A 294 -0.11 -25.63 7.36
C LYS A 294 0.15 -24.33 8.13
N TRP A 295 -0.69 -24.02 9.12
CA TRP A 295 -0.55 -22.83 9.97
C TRP A 295 0.66 -22.90 10.90
N SER A 296 0.90 -24.03 11.57
CA SER A 296 2.02 -24.17 12.51
C SER A 296 3.38 -24.03 11.81
N ALA A 297 3.53 -24.61 10.62
CA ALA A 297 4.74 -24.49 9.81
C ALA A 297 5.06 -23.05 9.37
N HIS A 298 4.03 -22.25 9.02
CA HIS A 298 4.22 -20.85 8.60
C HIS A 298 4.33 -19.87 9.78
N SER A 299 3.55 -20.08 10.85
CA SER A 299 3.52 -19.22 12.05
C SER A 299 4.88 -19.16 12.73
N TYR A 300 5.57 -20.30 12.87
CA TYR A 300 6.89 -20.38 13.52
C TYR A 300 7.95 -19.56 12.76
N SER A 301 7.96 -19.64 11.43
CA SER A 301 8.90 -18.90 10.59
C SER A 301 8.71 -17.37 10.68
N HIS A 302 7.46 -16.92 10.72
CA HIS A 302 7.10 -15.51 10.79
C HIS A 302 7.35 -14.92 12.18
N LEU A 303 7.02 -15.65 13.26
CA LEU A 303 7.32 -15.25 14.65
C LEU A 303 8.83 -15.16 14.89
N LEU A 304 9.62 -16.12 14.39
CA LEU A 304 11.08 -16.09 14.48
C LEU A 304 11.67 -14.86 13.77
N ASN A 305 11.17 -14.52 12.57
CA ASN A 305 11.65 -13.37 11.81
C ASN A 305 11.26 -12.03 12.47
N LYS A 306 10.01 -11.89 12.91
CA LYS A 306 9.54 -10.67 13.58
C LYS A 306 10.22 -10.45 14.93
N THR A 307 10.52 -11.53 15.67
CA THR A 307 11.26 -11.45 16.93
C THR A 307 12.72 -11.07 16.69
N LYS A 308 13.35 -11.60 15.62
CA LYS A 308 14.70 -11.18 15.19
C LYS A 308 14.73 -9.69 14.83
N GLU A 309 13.79 -9.19 14.05
CA GLU A 309 13.72 -7.78 13.64
C GLU A 309 13.56 -6.84 14.84
N ASN A 310 12.64 -7.18 15.75
CA ASN A 310 12.40 -6.40 16.96
C ASN A 310 13.61 -6.39 17.90
N LEU A 311 14.28 -7.53 18.11
CA LEU A 311 15.51 -7.57 18.91
C LEU A 311 16.61 -6.73 18.25
N THR A 312 16.79 -6.85 16.93
CA THR A 312 17.83 -6.11 16.19
C THR A 312 17.61 -4.60 16.29
N SER A 313 16.37 -4.15 16.17
CA SER A 313 16.00 -2.73 16.32
C SER A 313 16.20 -2.23 17.76
N ALA A 314 15.79 -3.01 18.77
CA ALA A 314 16.00 -2.67 20.17
C ALA A 314 17.49 -2.56 20.54
N ILE A 315 18.32 -3.48 20.04
CA ILE A 315 19.76 -3.48 20.25
C ILE A 315 20.40 -2.26 19.58
N ALA A 316 20.04 -1.96 18.33
CA ALA A 316 20.54 -0.78 17.63
C ALA A 316 20.23 0.53 18.37
N LYS A 317 19.08 0.60 19.04
CA LYS A 317 18.66 1.75 19.84
C LYS A 317 19.44 1.87 21.15
N ILE A 318 19.72 0.75 21.82
CA ILE A 318 20.50 0.72 23.07
C ILE A 318 21.98 1.03 22.81
N ILE A 319 22.56 0.34 21.81
CA ILE A 319 23.42 0.89 20.75
C ILE A 319 23.81 2.37 20.86
N ASP A 320 23.05 3.15 20.08
CA ASP A 320 23.14 4.59 19.94
C ASP A 320 23.06 5.33 21.27
N THR A 321 22.11 4.97 22.13
CA THR A 321 21.88 5.66 23.40
C THR A 321 23.06 5.50 24.36
N SER A 322 23.76 4.36 24.30
CA SER A 322 24.92 4.08 25.18
C SER A 322 26.22 4.69 24.66
N LEU A 323 26.32 4.98 23.35
CA LEU A 323 27.45 5.68 22.74
C LEU A 323 27.39 7.20 22.99
N SER A 324 26.20 7.75 23.26
CA SER A 324 26.03 9.18 23.48
C SER A 324 26.24 9.66 24.94
N GLU A 325 26.21 8.78 25.96
CA GLU A 325 26.09 9.25 27.35
C GLU A 325 27.10 8.76 28.41
N LEU A 326 28.04 7.84 28.17
CA LEU A 326 28.90 7.32 29.27
C LEU A 326 30.38 7.08 28.90
N SER A 327 31.26 7.12 29.92
CA SER A 327 32.68 6.80 29.79
C SER A 327 32.92 5.34 29.34
N LYS A 328 33.97 5.13 28.52
CA LYS A 328 34.24 3.91 27.74
C LYS A 328 34.12 2.58 28.51
N GLU A 329 34.44 2.54 29.80
CA GLU A 329 34.40 1.30 30.60
C GLU A 329 32.98 0.80 30.92
N LYS A 330 32.03 1.69 31.22
CA LYS A 330 30.65 1.29 31.56
C LYS A 330 29.86 0.82 30.34
N THR A 331 30.18 1.36 29.16
CA THR A 331 29.57 0.96 27.87
C THR A 331 30.01 -0.45 27.47
N ILE A 332 31.29 -0.81 27.68
CA ILE A 332 31.81 -2.16 27.39
C ILE A 332 31.12 -3.22 28.25
N LEU A 333 30.98 -2.98 29.56
CA LEU A 333 30.30 -3.91 30.47
C LEU A 333 28.82 -4.12 30.12
N ARG A 334 28.11 -3.08 29.67
CA ARG A 334 26.70 -3.20 29.22
C ARG A 334 26.57 -3.94 27.90
N ILE A 335 27.47 -3.72 26.94
CA ILE A 335 27.49 -4.46 25.67
C ILE A 335 27.75 -5.94 25.93
N ILE A 336 28.70 -6.28 26.82
CA ILE A 336 28.99 -7.67 27.20
C ILE A 336 27.76 -8.31 27.86
N ALA A 337 27.09 -7.62 28.78
CA ALA A 337 25.87 -8.13 29.42
C ALA A 337 24.72 -8.38 28.40
N LEU A 338 24.55 -7.48 27.43
CA LEU A 338 23.55 -7.65 26.36
C LEU A 338 23.87 -8.83 25.45
N LEU A 339 25.14 -9.03 25.09
CA LEU A 339 25.57 -10.18 24.29
C LEU A 339 25.36 -11.51 25.03
N PHE A 340 25.55 -11.54 26.35
CA PHE A 340 25.23 -12.70 27.17
C PHE A 340 23.73 -13.00 27.22
N ILE A 341 22.89 -11.97 27.36
CA ILE A 341 21.42 -12.12 27.33
C ILE A 341 20.95 -12.64 25.96
N LEU A 342 21.52 -12.12 24.88
CA LEU A 342 21.28 -12.60 23.51
C LEU A 342 21.67 -14.06 23.33
N HIS A 343 22.84 -14.45 23.81
CA HIS A 343 23.30 -15.83 23.74
C HIS A 343 22.36 -16.76 24.53
N TYR A 344 21.96 -16.36 25.73
CA TYR A 344 21.04 -17.13 26.58
C TYR A 344 19.64 -17.27 25.97
N LEU A 345 19.08 -16.19 25.41
CA LEU A 345 17.79 -16.21 24.71
C LEU A 345 17.85 -17.10 23.47
N SER A 346 18.92 -17.01 22.67
CA SER A 346 19.09 -17.87 21.49
C SER A 346 19.14 -19.36 21.85
N HIS A 347 19.74 -19.69 23.00
CA HIS A 347 19.83 -21.06 23.50
C HIS A 347 18.51 -21.56 24.11
N PHE A 348 17.77 -20.67 24.79
CA PHE A 348 16.45 -20.97 25.34
C PHE A 348 15.42 -21.30 24.24
N PHE A 349 15.45 -20.54 23.13
CA PHE A 349 14.58 -20.77 21.98
C PHE A 349 14.95 -22.02 21.17
N MET A 350 16.23 -22.43 21.13
CA MET A 350 16.67 -23.69 20.50
C MET A 350 16.28 -24.94 21.30
N LEU A 351 16.09 -24.82 22.63
CA LEU A 351 15.75 -25.94 23.51
C LEU A 351 14.23 -26.15 23.68
N HIS A 352 13.41 -25.19 23.27
CA HIS A 352 11.94 -25.21 23.39
C HIS A 352 11.22 -25.11 22.04
N ALA A 353 11.95 -25.30 20.94
CA ALA A 353 11.44 -25.58 19.60
C ALA A 353 11.61 -27.08 19.32
#